data_AF-A0A4D4JT48-F1
#
_entry.id   AF-A0A4D4JT48-F1
#
_cell.length_a   1.000
_cell.length_b   1.000
_cell.length_c   1.000
_cell.angle_alpha   90.00
_cell.angle_beta   90.00
_cell.angle_gamma   90.00
#
_symmetry.space_group_name_H-M   'P 1'
#
loop_
_entity.id
_entity.type
_entity.pdbx_description
1 polymer ?
#
loop_
_entity_poly.entity_id
_entity_poly.type
_entity_poly.pdbx_seq_one_letter_code
_entity_poly.pdbx_strand_id
1 'polypeptide(L)'
;MFSKTPMLRFFLTFVLLQLSFFGINMLGVVQQHVVLPWTELLARACVALVMLFDETAAAAGKVLWNTATGFGVSIEPGCNGIEACIVLFSAVLAFPSSWRHKLVGLVIGFLAVQGLNVVRVISLFYLGQWNTQVFNFAHEYLWQALIMLDVLIVWLLWVRAGSKSQNSSGPPPPPAPPAHAPASPKPAGPLVSASLDLSPPVR
;
A
#
# COMPACT_ATOMS: atom_id res chain seq x y z
N MET A 1 18.12 -13.03 -22.94
CA MET A 1 17.30 -11.80 -23.14
C MET A 1 15.86 -11.90 -22.56
N PHE A 2 15.50 -12.93 -21.78
CA PHE A 2 14.11 -13.20 -21.34
C PHE A 2 13.81 -12.98 -19.85
N SER A 3 14.45 -12.00 -19.20
CA SER A 3 14.15 -11.67 -17.79
C SER A 3 13.09 -10.56 -17.60
N LYS A 4 12.41 -10.10 -18.68
CA LYS A 4 11.46 -8.97 -18.63
C LYS A 4 9.97 -9.36 -18.64
N THR A 5 9.64 -10.64 -18.83
CA THR A 5 8.25 -11.13 -18.97
C THR A 5 7.32 -10.83 -17.80
N PRO A 6 7.70 -11.01 -16.52
CA PRO A 6 6.78 -10.75 -15.41
C PRO A 6 6.50 -9.26 -15.19
N MET A 7 7.51 -8.41 -15.33
CA MET A 7 7.36 -6.95 -15.20
C MET A 7 6.55 -6.35 -16.34
N LEU A 8 6.76 -6.83 -17.58
CA LEU A 8 5.96 -6.42 -18.73
C LEU A 8 4.49 -6.84 -18.57
N ARG A 9 4.22 -8.06 -18.10
CA ARG A 9 2.86 -8.54 -17.82
C ARG A 9 2.17 -7.66 -16.77
N PHE A 10 2.83 -7.40 -15.64
CA PHE A 10 2.31 -6.49 -14.62
C PHE A 10 1.94 -5.13 -15.21
N PHE A 11 2.88 -4.51 -15.93
CA PHE A 11 2.67 -3.19 -16.51
C PHE A 11 1.51 -3.17 -17.51
N LEU A 12 1.44 -4.15 -18.42
CA LEU A 12 0.35 -4.23 -19.41
C LEU A 12 -1.01 -4.48 -18.74
N THR A 13 -1.07 -5.38 -17.76
CA THR A 13 -2.30 -5.63 -17.01
C THR A 13 -2.73 -4.39 -16.21
N PHE A 14 -1.79 -3.71 -15.57
CA PHE A 14 -2.05 -2.46 -14.85
C PHE A 14 -2.64 -1.40 -15.78
N VAL A 15 -1.98 -1.12 -16.92
CA VAL A 15 -2.47 -0.13 -17.90
C VAL A 15 -3.84 -0.51 -18.45
N LEU A 16 -4.07 -1.79 -18.78
CA LEU A 16 -5.36 -2.25 -19.28
C LEU A 16 -6.48 -2.06 -18.24
N LEU A 17 -6.24 -2.44 -17.00
CA LEU A 17 -7.21 -2.25 -15.90
C LEU A 17 -7.47 -0.76 -15.66
N GLN A 18 -6.42 0.05 -15.68
CA GLN A 18 -6.52 1.50 -15.48
C GLN A 18 -7.40 2.14 -16.54
N LEU A 19 -7.14 1.86 -17.82
CA LEU A 19 -7.91 2.40 -18.95
C LEU A 19 -9.35 1.90 -18.91
N SER A 20 -9.55 0.63 -18.55
CA SER A 20 -10.88 0.02 -18.47
C SER A 20 -11.72 0.64 -17.34
N PHE A 21 -11.17 0.74 -16.13
CA PHE A 21 -11.89 1.31 -14.99
C PHE A 21 -12.12 2.81 -15.13
N PHE A 22 -11.16 3.58 -15.66
CA PHE A 22 -11.41 4.99 -15.98
C PHE A 22 -12.44 5.15 -17.10
N GLY A 23 -12.37 4.32 -18.15
CA GLY A 23 -13.35 4.33 -19.24
C GLY A 23 -14.77 4.02 -18.74
N ILE A 24 -14.90 3.03 -17.86
CA ILE A 24 -16.17 2.69 -17.19
C ILE A 24 -16.63 3.84 -16.29
N ASN A 25 -15.73 4.45 -15.50
CA ASN A 25 -16.04 5.59 -14.64
C ASN A 25 -16.59 6.79 -15.45
N MET A 26 -16.15 6.98 -16.69
CA MET A 26 -16.63 8.05 -17.58
C MET A 26 -18.02 7.80 -18.18
N LEU A 27 -18.58 6.59 -18.07
CA LEU A 27 -19.92 6.29 -18.57
C LEU A 27 -20.98 7.06 -17.77
N GLY A 28 -21.91 7.73 -18.46
CA GLY A 28 -22.96 8.53 -17.82
C GLY A 28 -23.82 7.73 -16.83
N VAL A 29 -24.11 6.45 -17.12
CA VAL A 29 -24.85 5.57 -16.21
C VAL A 29 -24.08 5.33 -14.92
N VAL A 30 -22.77 5.10 -15.00
CA VAL A 30 -21.90 4.89 -13.83
C VAL A 30 -21.78 6.18 -13.02
N GLN A 31 -21.67 7.32 -13.71
CA GLN A 31 -21.70 8.64 -13.05
C GLN A 31 -22.99 8.82 -12.25
N GLN A 32 -24.15 8.56 -12.84
CA GLN A 32 -25.45 8.79 -12.22
C GLN A 32 -25.80 7.80 -11.10
N HIS A 33 -25.45 6.52 -11.24
CA HIS A 33 -25.93 5.47 -10.34
C HIS A 33 -24.86 4.99 -9.34
N VAL A 34 -23.59 5.33 -9.54
CA VAL A 34 -22.50 4.92 -8.66
C VAL A 34 -21.76 6.12 -8.11
N VAL A 35 -21.23 6.98 -9.00
CA VAL A 35 -20.34 8.08 -8.60
C VAL A 35 -21.09 9.16 -7.83
N LEU A 36 -22.23 9.64 -8.34
CA LEU A 36 -23.01 10.68 -7.67
C LEU A 36 -23.57 10.20 -6.33
N PRO A 37 -24.23 9.02 -6.20
CA PRO A 37 -24.67 8.51 -4.91
C PRO A 37 -23.53 8.30 -3.91
N TRP A 38 -22.36 7.84 -4.39
CA TRP A 38 -21.15 7.75 -3.55
C TRP A 38 -20.71 9.13 -3.05
N THR A 39 -20.73 10.12 -3.94
CA THR A 39 -20.34 11.50 -3.62
C THR A 39 -21.31 12.14 -2.63
N GLU A 40 -22.61 11.86 -2.73
CA GLU A 40 -23.59 12.28 -1.72
C GLU A 40 -23.36 11.61 -0.37
N LEU A 41 -23.05 10.31 -0.36
CA LEU A 41 -22.73 9.60 0.87
C LEU A 41 -21.49 10.19 1.54
N LEU A 42 -20.44 10.47 0.75
CA LEU A 42 -19.24 11.15 1.22
C LEU A 42 -19.59 12.52 1.81
N ALA A 43 -20.42 13.32 1.13
CA ALA A 43 -20.83 14.63 1.62
C ALA A 43 -21.53 14.53 2.98
N ARG A 44 -22.47 13.58 3.13
CA ARG A 44 -23.18 13.33 4.39
C ARG A 44 -22.22 12.85 5.49
N ALA A 45 -21.26 11.99 5.16
CA ALA A 45 -20.26 11.51 6.11
C ALA A 45 -19.35 12.66 6.61
N CYS A 46 -18.90 13.53 5.70
CA CYS A 46 -18.13 14.72 6.07
C CYS A 46 -18.93 15.64 7.00
N VAL A 47 -20.19 15.93 6.69
CA VAL A 47 -21.05 16.75 7.56
C VAL A 47 -21.27 16.09 8.91
N ALA A 48 -21.52 14.78 8.97
CA ALA A 48 -21.68 14.07 10.23
C ALA A 48 -20.45 14.20 11.14
N LEU A 49 -19.24 14.22 10.56
CA LEU A 49 -18.00 14.45 11.30
C LEU A 49 -17.81 15.91 11.71
N VAL A 50 -18.14 16.85 10.82
CA VAL A 50 -18.02 18.29 11.10
C VAL A 50 -18.99 18.72 12.21
N MET A 51 -20.21 18.18 12.21
CA MET A 51 -21.23 18.43 13.23
C MET A 51 -20.81 18.03 14.65
N LEU A 52 -19.72 17.27 14.82
CA LEU A 52 -19.17 17.00 16.15
C LEU A 52 -18.58 18.26 16.81
N PHE A 53 -18.29 19.31 16.04
CA PHE A 53 -17.68 20.55 16.54
C PHE A 53 -18.15 21.84 15.84
N ASP A 54 -18.89 21.75 14.73
CA ASP A 54 -19.50 22.88 14.03
C ASP A 54 -20.94 22.54 13.61
N GLU A 55 -21.90 23.04 14.37
CA GLU A 55 -23.35 22.81 14.15
C GLU A 55 -23.90 23.51 12.91
N THR A 56 -23.11 24.39 12.27
CA THR A 56 -23.56 25.14 11.09
C THR A 56 -23.43 24.34 9.80
N ALA A 57 -22.76 23.18 9.83
CA ALA A 57 -22.56 22.34 8.66
C ALA A 57 -23.82 21.56 8.25
N ALA A 58 -24.16 21.59 6.96
CA ALA A 58 -25.27 20.84 6.39
C ALA A 58 -24.90 20.22 5.04
N ALA A 59 -25.56 19.12 4.65
CA ALA A 59 -25.38 18.49 3.34
C ALA A 59 -26.66 18.62 2.51
N ALA A 60 -26.53 19.00 1.24
CA ALA A 60 -27.59 18.95 0.26
C ALA A 60 -27.09 18.25 -1.01
N GLY A 61 -27.47 16.97 -1.18
CA GLY A 61 -26.89 16.11 -2.21
C GLY A 61 -25.37 16.00 -2.04
N LYS A 62 -24.61 16.39 -3.08
CA LYS A 62 -23.14 16.39 -3.10
C LYS A 62 -22.50 17.69 -2.58
N VAL A 63 -23.30 18.63 -2.08
CA VAL A 63 -22.84 19.94 -1.63
C VAL A 63 -22.80 20.00 -0.10
N LEU A 64 -21.67 20.44 0.44
CA LEU A 64 -21.50 20.81 1.84
C LEU A 64 -21.78 22.30 1.99
N TRP A 65 -22.62 22.66 2.96
CA TRP A 65 -23.08 24.02 3.21
C TRP A 65 -22.73 24.44 4.63
N ASN A 66 -22.42 25.73 4.80
CA ASN A 66 -22.47 26.42 6.08
C ASN A 66 -23.77 27.23 6.14
N THR A 67 -24.64 26.89 7.08
CA THR A 67 -25.96 27.53 7.25
C THR A 67 -25.90 28.94 7.84
N ALA A 68 -24.81 29.29 8.54
CA ALA A 68 -24.61 30.62 9.11
C ALA A 68 -24.03 31.62 8.08
N THR A 69 -23.11 31.19 7.23
CA THR A 69 -22.46 32.06 6.23
C THR A 69 -23.08 31.96 4.84
N GLY A 70 -23.86 30.92 4.55
CA GLY A 70 -24.41 30.63 3.23
C GLY A 70 -23.38 30.10 2.23
N PHE A 71 -22.14 29.83 2.66
CA PHE A 71 -21.10 29.28 1.81
C PHE A 71 -21.35 27.80 1.51
N GLY A 72 -21.01 27.34 0.30
CA GLY A 72 -21.15 25.96 -0.10
C GLY A 72 -20.03 25.46 -0.99
N VAL A 73 -19.64 24.19 -0.81
CA VAL A 73 -18.67 23.48 -1.66
C VAL A 73 -19.33 22.23 -2.24
N SER A 74 -19.38 22.17 -3.57
CA SER A 74 -19.84 20.98 -4.28
C SER A 74 -18.68 20.00 -4.46
N ILE A 75 -18.85 18.76 -4.02
CA ILE A 75 -17.91 17.69 -4.32
C ILE A 75 -18.21 17.20 -5.73
N GLU A 76 -17.26 17.36 -6.65
CA GLU A 76 -17.38 16.88 -8.03
C GLU A 76 -16.62 15.55 -8.25
N PRO A 77 -16.95 14.80 -9.32
CA PRO A 77 -16.09 13.72 -9.81
C PRO A 77 -14.63 14.21 -9.94
N GLY A 78 -13.66 13.41 -9.49
CA GLY A 78 -12.27 13.83 -9.26
C GLY A 78 -11.96 14.24 -7.82
N CYS A 79 -12.96 14.61 -7.03
CA CYS A 79 -12.81 15.01 -5.62
C CYS A 79 -13.37 14.02 -4.61
N ASN A 80 -14.03 12.96 -5.08
CA ASN A 80 -14.72 11.99 -4.24
C ASN A 80 -13.86 10.76 -3.85
N GLY A 81 -12.62 10.70 -4.34
CA GLY A 81 -11.63 9.65 -4.03
C GLY A 81 -11.71 8.41 -4.92
N ILE A 82 -12.69 8.33 -5.84
CA ILE A 82 -12.88 7.15 -6.70
C ILE A 82 -11.69 6.97 -7.65
N GLU A 83 -11.18 8.04 -8.25
CA GLU A 83 -10.08 7.98 -9.21
C GLU A 83 -8.80 7.45 -8.57
N ALA A 84 -8.51 7.88 -7.33
CA ALA A 84 -7.40 7.37 -6.54
C ALA A 84 -7.59 5.88 -6.19
N CYS A 85 -8.81 5.47 -5.82
CA CYS A 85 -9.14 4.06 -5.60
C CYS A 85 -8.95 3.23 -6.87
N ILE A 86 -9.34 3.74 -8.05
CA ILE A 86 -9.15 3.05 -9.33
C ILE A 86 -7.67 2.79 -9.59
N VAL A 87 -6.79 3.78 -9.36
CA VAL A 87 -5.34 3.62 -9.49
C VAL A 87 -4.81 2.53 -8.54
N LEU A 88 -5.16 2.61 -7.26
CA LEU A 88 -4.71 1.64 -6.27
C LEU A 88 -5.21 0.23 -6.59
N PHE A 89 -6.49 0.09 -6.94
CA PHE A 89 -7.11 -1.20 -7.24
C PHE A 89 -6.50 -1.83 -8.49
N SER A 90 -6.23 -1.03 -9.52
CA SER A 90 -5.53 -1.50 -10.72
C SER A 90 -4.14 -2.02 -10.37
N ALA A 91 -3.40 -1.35 -9.49
CA ALA A 91 -2.09 -1.79 -9.03
C ALA A 91 -2.18 -3.12 -8.26
N VAL A 92 -3.08 -3.22 -7.28
CA VAL A 92 -3.31 -4.43 -6.44
C VAL A 92 -3.71 -5.63 -7.30
N LEU A 93 -4.63 -5.42 -8.23
CA LEU A 93 -5.12 -6.49 -9.10
C LEU A 93 -4.05 -6.95 -10.11
N ALA A 94 -3.25 -6.02 -10.65
CA ALA A 94 -2.17 -6.36 -11.57
C ALA A 94 -1.01 -7.11 -10.88
N PHE A 95 -0.79 -6.87 -9.59
CA PHE A 95 0.36 -7.47 -8.88
C PHE A 95 0.18 -8.98 -8.64
N PRO A 96 1.23 -9.79 -8.92
CA PRO A 96 1.16 -11.24 -8.76
C PRO A 96 1.24 -11.62 -7.27
N SER A 97 0.08 -11.68 -6.62
CA SER A 97 -0.07 -12.11 -5.23
C SER A 97 -1.33 -12.95 -5.04
N SER A 98 -1.46 -13.61 -3.88
CA SER A 98 -2.64 -14.41 -3.54
C SER A 98 -3.90 -13.54 -3.43
N TRP A 99 -5.06 -14.10 -3.79
CA TRP A 99 -6.33 -13.37 -3.72
C TRP A 99 -6.67 -12.85 -2.32
N ARG A 100 -6.30 -13.59 -1.26
CA ARG A 100 -6.47 -13.13 0.13
C ARG A 100 -5.67 -11.84 0.38
N HIS A 101 -4.41 -11.80 -0.06
CA HIS A 101 -3.56 -10.62 0.08
C HIS A 101 -4.12 -9.44 -0.73
N LYS A 102 -4.62 -9.69 -1.94
CA LYS A 102 -5.30 -8.67 -2.77
C LYS A 102 -6.52 -8.09 -2.07
N LEU A 103 -7.42 -8.92 -1.56
CA LEU A 103 -8.65 -8.45 -0.88
C LEU A 103 -8.33 -7.56 0.33
N VAL A 104 -7.32 -7.93 1.13
CA VAL A 104 -6.85 -7.10 2.24
C VAL A 104 -6.32 -5.75 1.73
N GLY A 105 -5.55 -5.75 0.65
CA GLY A 105 -5.04 -4.53 0.02
C GLY A 105 -6.15 -3.63 -0.52
N LEU A 106 -7.16 -4.21 -1.16
CA LEU A 106 -8.32 -3.48 -1.68
C LEU A 106 -9.12 -2.84 -0.55
N VAL A 107 -9.42 -3.58 0.52
CA VAL A 107 -10.22 -3.07 1.64
C VAL A 107 -9.45 -2.02 2.45
N ILE A 108 -8.23 -2.32 2.90
CA ILE A 108 -7.43 -1.36 3.68
C ILE A 108 -7.10 -0.13 2.83
N GLY A 109 -6.76 -0.35 1.56
CA GLY A 109 -6.44 0.73 0.65
C GLY A 109 -7.62 1.65 0.38
N PHE A 110 -8.81 1.09 0.17
CA PHE A 110 -10.05 1.86 0.06
C PHE A 110 -10.30 2.72 1.30
N LEU A 111 -10.17 2.13 2.50
CA LEU A 111 -10.39 2.87 3.74
C LEU A 111 -9.36 3.99 3.95
N ALA A 112 -8.08 3.74 3.60
CA ALA A 112 -7.03 4.76 3.69
C ALA A 112 -7.30 5.94 2.75
N VAL A 113 -7.56 5.66 1.47
CA VAL A 113 -7.84 6.69 0.46
C VAL A 113 -9.11 7.48 0.82
N GLN A 114 -10.19 6.79 1.19
CA GLN A 114 -11.43 7.47 1.56
C GLN A 114 -11.30 8.26 2.86
N GLY A 115 -10.56 7.76 3.85
CA GLY A 115 -10.26 8.47 5.09
C GLY A 115 -9.52 9.78 4.82
N LEU A 116 -8.45 9.73 4.02
CA LEU A 116 -7.72 10.94 3.65
C LEU A 116 -8.57 11.88 2.78
N ASN A 117 -9.43 11.34 1.90
CA ASN A 117 -10.34 12.15 1.10
C ASN A 117 -11.39 12.88 1.94
N VAL A 118 -11.87 12.29 3.04
CA VAL A 118 -12.73 12.99 4.01
C VAL A 118 -11.99 14.17 4.64
N VAL A 119 -10.75 13.96 5.08
CA VAL A 119 -9.91 15.05 5.61
C VAL A 119 -9.72 16.16 4.57
N ARG A 120 -9.46 15.79 3.31
CA ARG A 120 -9.37 16.73 2.19
C ARG A 120 -10.64 17.58 2.06
N VAL A 121 -11.81 16.95 1.95
CA VAL A 121 -13.08 17.65 1.74
C VAL A 121 -13.39 18.60 2.89
N ILE A 122 -13.23 18.15 4.14
CA ILE A 122 -13.46 19.00 5.33
C ILE A 122 -12.47 20.17 5.35
N SER A 123 -11.20 19.94 5.04
CA SER A 123 -10.19 21.00 5.00
C SER A 123 -10.53 22.04 3.93
N LEU A 124 -10.93 21.59 2.74
CA LEU A 124 -11.35 22.46 1.64
C LEU A 124 -12.63 23.24 1.97
N PHE A 125 -13.57 22.64 2.69
CA PHE A 125 -14.77 23.33 3.17
C PHE A 125 -14.44 24.55 4.04
N TYR A 126 -13.47 24.43 4.95
CA TYR A 126 -13.05 25.57 5.78
C TYR A 126 -12.13 26.56 5.04
N LEU A 127 -11.20 26.06 4.22
CA LEU A 127 -10.35 26.93 3.41
C LEU A 127 -11.17 27.79 2.45
N GLY A 128 -12.23 27.23 1.86
CA GLY A 128 -13.11 27.96 0.96
C GLY A 128 -13.87 29.10 1.64
N GLN A 129 -14.26 28.92 2.91
CA GLN A 129 -14.90 29.96 3.71
C GLN A 129 -13.93 31.09 4.06
N TRP A 130 -12.65 30.77 4.24
CA TRP A 130 -11.64 31.73 4.67
C TRP A 130 -11.00 32.50 3.51
N ASN A 131 -10.56 31.80 2.45
CA ASN A 131 -9.86 32.40 1.32
C ASN A 131 -9.89 31.51 0.06
N THR A 132 -10.53 32.00 -1.00
CA THR A 132 -10.66 31.29 -2.28
C THR A 132 -9.31 31.00 -2.96
N GLN A 133 -8.32 31.88 -2.84
CA GLN A 133 -7.01 31.68 -3.47
C GLN A 133 -6.25 30.50 -2.82
N VAL A 134 -6.29 30.42 -1.48
CA VAL A 134 -5.70 29.29 -0.74
C VAL A 134 -6.47 28.01 -1.02
N PHE A 135 -7.80 28.09 -1.08
CA PHE A 135 -8.64 26.97 -1.50
C PHE A 135 -8.22 26.42 -2.87
N ASN A 136 -8.08 27.27 -3.89
CA ASN A 136 -7.71 26.85 -5.24
C ASN A 136 -6.34 26.18 -5.26
N PHE A 137 -5.34 26.78 -4.60
CA PHE A 137 -4.02 26.17 -4.47
C PHE A 137 -4.08 24.80 -3.78
N ALA A 138 -4.81 24.72 -2.67
CA ALA A 138 -4.93 23.48 -1.90
C ALA A 138 -5.67 22.40 -2.70
N HIS A 139 -6.73 22.78 -3.38
CA HIS A 139 -7.60 21.91 -4.17
C HIS A 139 -6.88 21.33 -5.39
N GLU A 140 -6.16 22.17 -6.14
CA GLU A 140 -5.55 21.79 -7.41
C GLU A 140 -4.18 21.12 -7.24
N TYR A 141 -3.40 21.53 -6.23
CA TYR A 141 -2.01 21.08 -6.08
C TYR A 141 -1.74 20.31 -4.81
N LEU A 142 -2.01 20.90 -3.63
CA LEU A 142 -1.61 20.30 -2.36
C LEU A 142 -2.28 18.95 -2.13
N TRP A 143 -3.62 18.93 -2.18
CA TRP A 143 -4.38 17.70 -1.96
C TRP A 143 -4.18 16.67 -3.05
N GLN A 144 -3.99 17.12 -4.30
CA GLN A 144 -3.67 16.22 -5.39
C GLN A 144 -2.33 15.50 -5.15
N ALA A 145 -1.30 16.22 -4.71
CA ALA A 145 -0.02 15.62 -4.36
C ALA A 145 -0.13 14.68 -3.16
N LEU A 146 -0.88 15.07 -2.11
CA LEU A 146 -1.05 14.25 -0.91
C LEU A 146 -1.82 12.95 -1.17
N ILE A 147 -2.88 12.98 -1.98
CA ILE A 147 -3.63 11.76 -2.33
C ILE A 147 -2.76 10.82 -3.19
N MET A 148 -1.98 11.35 -4.13
CA MET A 148 -1.05 10.52 -4.92
C MET A 148 0.04 9.90 -4.04
N LEU A 149 0.56 10.65 -3.08
CA LEU A 149 1.51 10.15 -2.09
C LEU A 149 0.90 9.06 -1.22
N ASP A 150 -0.35 9.24 -0.76
CA ASP A 150 -1.06 8.24 0.04
C ASP A 150 -1.24 6.92 -0.72
N VAL A 151 -1.72 6.97 -1.96
CA VAL A 151 -1.85 5.78 -2.82
C VAL A 151 -0.50 5.06 -2.94
N LEU A 152 0.60 5.79 -3.14
CA LEU A 152 1.94 5.21 -3.21
C LEU A 152 2.37 4.59 -1.87
N ILE A 153 2.13 5.25 -0.74
CA ILE A 153 2.48 4.75 0.59
C ILE A 153 1.71 3.46 0.90
N VAL A 154 0.39 3.50 0.74
CA VAL A 154 -0.50 2.36 0.95
C VAL A 154 -0.06 1.18 0.08
N TRP A 155 0.24 1.45 -1.19
CA TRP A 155 0.75 0.46 -2.13
C TRP A 155 2.05 -0.19 -1.63
N LEU A 156 3.05 0.61 -1.26
CA LEU A 156 4.36 0.12 -0.80
C LEU A 156 4.25 -0.67 0.49
N LEU A 157 3.44 -0.21 1.45
CA LEU A 157 3.19 -0.91 2.71
C LEU A 157 2.52 -2.26 2.46
N TRP A 158 1.54 -2.31 1.56
CA TRP A 158 0.85 -3.54 1.19
C TRP A 158 1.77 -4.55 0.48
N VAL A 159 2.60 -4.10 -0.47
CA VAL A 159 3.61 -4.96 -1.14
C VAL A 159 4.57 -5.53 -0.10
N ARG A 160 5.10 -4.68 0.79
CA ARG A 160 6.04 -5.08 1.85
C ARG A 160 5.43 -6.10 2.81
N ALA A 161 4.15 -5.96 3.16
CA ALA A 161 3.44 -6.91 4.01
C ALA A 161 3.34 -8.30 3.34
N GLY A 162 3.09 -8.32 2.03
CA GLY A 162 3.02 -9.56 1.25
C GLY A 162 4.36 -10.30 1.14
N SER A 163 5.48 -9.58 1.01
CA SER A 163 6.81 -10.19 0.95
C SER A 163 7.22 -10.87 2.26
N LYS A 164 6.84 -10.31 3.42
CA LYS A 164 7.14 -10.92 4.72
C LYS A 164 6.43 -12.27 4.90
N SER A 165 5.19 -12.38 4.44
CA SER A 165 4.40 -13.62 4.57
C SER A 165 4.97 -14.79 3.77
N GLN A 166 5.63 -14.55 2.63
CA GLN A 166 6.21 -15.62 1.80
C GLN A 166 7.48 -16.22 2.43
N ASN A 167 8.27 -15.39 3.12
CA ASN A 167 9.51 -15.84 3.78
C ASN A 167 9.24 -16.72 5.02
N SER A 168 8.07 -16.60 5.65
CA SER A 168 7.69 -17.40 6.83
C SER A 168 7.16 -18.81 6.48
N SER A 169 6.84 -19.06 5.21
CA SER A 169 6.28 -20.33 4.71
C SER A 169 7.30 -21.21 3.97
N GLY A 170 8.60 -20.89 4.05
CA GLY A 170 9.65 -21.75 3.52
C GLY A 170 9.74 -23.08 4.29
N PRO A 171 10.25 -24.17 3.67
CA PRO A 171 10.47 -25.43 4.38
C PRO A 171 11.29 -25.19 5.64
N PRO A 172 11.01 -25.88 6.77
CA PRO A 172 11.86 -25.78 7.94
C PRO A 172 13.31 -26.03 7.52
N PRO A 173 14.28 -25.28 8.06
CA PRO A 173 15.68 -25.52 7.75
C PRO A 173 15.99 -27.00 7.97
N PRO A 174 16.75 -27.64 7.05
CA PRO A 174 17.08 -29.04 7.19
C PRO A 174 17.62 -29.31 8.60
N PRO A 175 17.23 -30.43 9.24
CA PRO A 175 17.69 -30.74 10.58
C PRO A 175 19.21 -30.61 10.62
N ALA A 176 19.71 -29.97 11.67
CA ALA A 176 21.15 -29.80 11.87
C ALA A 176 21.82 -31.16 11.66
N PRO A 177 22.93 -31.24 10.90
CA PRO A 177 23.67 -32.48 10.74
C PRO A 177 23.90 -33.08 12.13
N PRO A 178 23.69 -34.39 12.33
CA PRO A 178 23.95 -35.02 13.61
C PRO A 178 25.36 -34.63 14.02
N ALA A 179 25.49 -34.02 15.22
CA ALA A 179 26.77 -33.59 15.75
C ALA A 179 27.76 -34.75 15.55
N HIS A 180 28.79 -34.53 14.71
CA HIS A 180 29.80 -35.53 14.50
C HIS A 180 30.33 -35.92 15.88
N ALA A 181 30.15 -37.20 16.23
CA ALA A 181 30.73 -37.76 17.43
C ALA A 181 32.20 -37.36 17.47
N PRO A 182 32.73 -36.96 18.65
CA PRO A 182 34.14 -36.60 18.76
C PRO A 182 34.98 -37.74 18.19
N ALA A 183 35.86 -37.40 17.25
CA ALA A 183 36.68 -38.37 16.54
C ALA A 183 37.41 -39.27 17.55
N SER A 184 37.29 -40.59 17.37
CA SER A 184 38.03 -41.58 18.15
C SER A 184 39.53 -41.28 18.10
N PRO A 185 40.28 -41.44 19.20
CA PRO A 185 41.72 -41.20 19.17
C PRO A 185 42.38 -42.15 18.16
N LYS A 186 43.23 -41.60 17.29
CA LYS A 186 44.08 -42.39 16.38
C LYS A 186 44.88 -43.42 17.18
N PRO A 187 45.04 -44.68 16.71
CA PRO A 187 45.89 -45.63 17.38
C PRO A 187 47.35 -45.15 17.36
N ALA A 188 48.02 -45.26 18.50
CA ALA A 188 49.44 -45.00 18.63
C ALA A 188 50.22 -45.94 17.69
N GLY A 189 51.10 -45.37 16.87
CA GLY A 189 52.03 -46.14 16.04
C GLY A 189 53.04 -46.93 16.89
N PRO A 190 53.71 -47.94 16.32
CA PRO A 190 54.58 -48.83 17.09
C PRO A 190 55.78 -48.06 17.66
N LEU A 191 55.99 -48.21 18.97
CA LEU A 191 57.20 -47.77 19.68
C LEU A 191 58.40 -48.60 19.20
N VAL A 192 59.23 -48.02 18.34
CA VAL A 192 60.55 -48.57 17.99
C VAL A 192 61.54 -48.07 19.02
N SER A 193 62.00 -48.98 19.88
CA SER A 193 63.02 -48.75 20.89
C SER A 193 64.39 -48.55 20.22
N ALA A 194 64.98 -47.36 20.35
CA ALA A 194 66.34 -47.10 19.89
C ALA A 194 67.33 -47.61 20.94
N SER A 195 68.02 -48.70 20.60
CA SER A 195 69.11 -49.28 21.38
C SER A 195 70.28 -48.30 21.48
N LEU A 196 70.84 -48.15 22.69
CA LEU A 196 72.07 -47.43 23.00
C LEU A 196 73.22 -47.92 22.10
N ASP A 197 73.73 -47.05 21.23
CA ASP A 197 75.00 -47.22 20.53
C ASP A 197 76.15 -46.89 21.50
N LEU A 198 76.82 -47.93 21.98
CA LEU A 198 78.01 -47.88 22.83
C LEU A 198 79.23 -48.26 21.98
N SER A 199 79.64 -47.34 21.10
CA SER A 199 80.93 -47.43 20.41
C SER A 199 81.92 -46.48 21.10
N PRO A 200 83.01 -46.98 21.72
CA PRO A 200 84.06 -46.12 22.27
C PRO A 200 84.95 -45.55 21.14
N PRO A 201 85.50 -44.33 21.30
CA PRO A 201 86.37 -43.74 20.29
C PRO A 201 87.83 -44.24 20.46
N VAL A 202 88.70 -43.87 19.51
CA VAL A 202 90.18 -44.00 19.47
C VAL A 202 90.65 -45.23 18.65
N ARG A 203 91.53 -45.14 17.65
CA ARG A 203 92.41 -44.08 17.11
C ARG A 203 92.68 -44.34 15.64
#